data_AF-A0A4Q7P0X7-F1
#
_entry.id   AF-A0A4Q7P0X7-F1
#
_cell.length_a   1.000
_cell.length_b   1.000
_cell.length_c   1.000
_cell.angle_alpha   90.00
_cell.angle_beta   90.00
_cell.angle_gamma   90.00
#
_symmetry.space_group_name_H-M   'P 1'
#
loop_
_entity.id
_entity.type
_entity.pdbx_description
1 polymer ?
#
loop_
_entity_poly.entity_id
_entity_poly.type
_entity_poly.pdbx_seq_one_letter_code
_entity_poly.pdbx_strand_id
1 'polypeptide(L)'
;MIDQKTIDRINELYHKKQAQGLTPEEEAEQAHLRGAYIRAFRENLRGSLETIKIQNPDGTIIDVKKRHDEKMEREAENGEKRDPELDAEAAGEAFCTGENKEG
;
A
#
# COMPACT_ATOMS: atom_id res chain seq x y z
N MET A 1 10.15 12.40 -2.20
CA MET A 1 8.82 13.02 -2.29
C MET A 1 8.29 12.70 -3.68
N ILE A 2 7.05 12.23 -3.82
CA ILE A 2 6.48 11.93 -5.15
C ILE A 2 6.02 13.24 -5.78
N ASP A 3 6.32 13.43 -7.06
CA ASP A 3 5.90 14.60 -7.81
C ASP A 3 4.41 14.53 -8.18
N GLN A 4 3.74 15.68 -8.20
CA GLN A 4 2.34 15.80 -8.62
C GLN A 4 2.11 15.21 -10.02
N LYS A 5 3.09 15.36 -10.92
CA LYS A 5 3.06 14.79 -12.27
C LYS A 5 2.89 13.27 -12.29
N THR A 6 3.48 12.56 -11.30
CA THR A 6 3.33 11.11 -11.18
C THR A 6 1.91 10.74 -10.77
N ILE A 7 1.29 11.52 -9.89
CA ILE A 7 -0.09 11.32 -9.44
C ILE A 7 -1.05 11.57 -10.61
N ASP A 8 -0.85 12.66 -11.33
CA ASP A 8 -1.68 13.02 -12.49
C ASP A 8 -1.60 11.93 -13.57
N ARG A 9 -0.39 11.41 -13.85
CA ARG A 9 -0.19 10.31 -14.79
C ARG A 9 -0.89 9.01 -14.35
N ILE A 10 -0.86 8.67 -13.06
CA ILE A 10 -1.59 7.51 -12.52
C ILE A 10 -3.10 7.67 -12.73
N ASN A 11 -3.63 8.89 -12.56
CA ASN A 11 -5.05 9.18 -12.78
C ASN A 11 -5.43 9.12 -14.26
N GLU A 12 -4.60 9.64 -15.16
CA GLU A 12 -4.79 9.52 -16.61
C GLU A 12 -4.90 8.05 -17.05
N LEU A 13 -3.94 7.22 -16.63
CA LEU A 13 -3.91 5.78 -16.93
C LEU A 13 -5.14 5.07 -16.33
N TYR A 14 -5.55 5.45 -15.13
CA TYR A 14 -6.75 4.92 -14.50
C TYR A 14 -8.02 5.22 -15.32
N HIS A 15 -8.22 6.47 -15.73
CA HIS A 15 -9.37 6.84 -16.56
C HIS A 15 -9.34 6.14 -17.94
N LYS A 16 -8.14 5.98 -18.51
CA LYS A 16 -7.96 5.23 -19.76
C LYS A 16 -8.35 3.76 -19.62
N LYS A 17 -7.91 3.10 -18.53
CA LYS A 17 -8.28 1.71 -18.19
C LYS A 17 -9.79 1.53 -18.11
N GLN A 18 -10.49 2.46 -17.48
CA GLN A 18 -11.96 2.41 -17.30
C GLN A 18 -12.73 2.62 -18.61
N ALA A 19 -12.25 3.51 -19.49
CA ALA A 19 -12.96 3.84 -20.72
C ALA A 19 -12.76 2.79 -21.83
N GLN A 20 -11.53 2.36 -22.07
CA GLN A 20 -11.16 1.56 -23.25
C GLN A 20 -10.15 0.44 -22.96
N GLY A 21 -9.71 0.29 -21.70
CA GLY A 21 -8.61 -0.60 -21.33
C GLY A 21 -7.23 0.03 -21.52
N LEU A 22 -6.21 -0.65 -20.99
CA LEU A 22 -4.81 -0.28 -21.14
C LEU A 22 -4.10 -1.25 -22.07
N THR A 23 -3.08 -0.76 -22.78
CA THR A 23 -2.15 -1.67 -23.44
C THR A 23 -1.20 -2.30 -22.40
N PRO A 24 -0.56 -3.43 -22.72
CA PRO A 24 0.40 -4.07 -21.81
C PRO A 24 1.53 -3.14 -21.35
N GLU A 25 1.98 -2.23 -22.21
CA GLU A 25 3.02 -1.25 -21.88
C GLU A 25 2.52 -0.21 -20.87
N GLU A 26 1.28 0.25 -21.02
CA GLU A 26 0.66 1.21 -20.12
C GLU A 26 0.29 0.60 -18.77
N GLU A 27 -0.07 -0.68 -18.75
CA GLU A 27 -0.28 -1.43 -17.51
C GLU A 27 1.02 -1.61 -16.72
N ALA A 28 2.13 -1.92 -17.41
CA ALA A 28 3.45 -1.96 -16.79
C ALA A 28 3.88 -0.57 -16.26
N GLU A 29 3.62 0.51 -17.02
CA GLU A 29 3.85 1.88 -16.58
C GLU A 29 3.04 2.18 -15.32
N GLN A 30 1.73 1.87 -15.31
CA GLN A 30 0.87 2.10 -14.17
C GLN A 30 1.32 1.32 -12.93
N ALA A 31 1.69 0.05 -13.10
CA ALA A 31 2.18 -0.80 -12.01
C ALA A 31 3.46 -0.23 -11.41
N HIS A 32 4.39 0.21 -12.25
CA HIS A 32 5.63 0.84 -11.80
C HIS A 32 5.38 2.13 -11.01
N LEU A 33 4.55 3.04 -11.56
CA LEU A 33 4.25 4.32 -10.93
C LEU A 33 3.50 4.14 -9.60
N ARG A 34 2.52 3.23 -9.55
CA ARG A 34 1.80 2.90 -8.31
C ARG A 34 2.72 2.28 -7.27
N GLY A 35 3.59 1.35 -7.66
CA GLY A 35 4.57 0.74 -6.76
C GLY A 35 5.53 1.77 -6.17
N ALA A 36 6.03 2.70 -6.98
CA ALA A 36 6.87 3.80 -6.52
C ALA A 36 6.13 4.73 -5.55
N TYR A 37 4.89 5.11 -5.87
CA TYR A 37 4.04 5.93 -5.00
C TYR A 37 3.78 5.28 -3.64
N ILE A 38 3.34 4.02 -3.64
CA ILE A 38 3.04 3.27 -2.41
C ILE A 38 4.29 3.12 -1.54
N ARG A 39 5.45 2.83 -2.14
CA ARG A 39 6.71 2.77 -1.39
C ARG A 39 7.04 4.09 -0.71
N ALA A 40 7.00 5.20 -1.45
CA ALA A 40 7.30 6.52 -0.89
C ALA A 40 6.30 6.92 0.21
N PHE A 41 5.02 6.59 0.02
CA PHE A 41 3.98 6.81 1.03
C PHE A 41 4.20 5.96 2.28
N ARG A 42 4.53 4.66 2.12
CA ARG A 42 4.83 3.75 3.23
C ARG A 42 6.03 4.20 4.05
N GLU A 43 7.11 4.66 3.41
CA GLU A 43 8.28 5.19 4.11
C GLU A 43 7.96 6.45 4.92
N ASN A 44 7.16 7.37 4.36
CA ASN A 44 6.71 8.56 5.08
C ASN A 44 5.80 8.21 6.29
N LEU A 45 4.88 7.26 6.09
CA LEU A 45 3.99 6.79 7.15
C LEU A 45 4.76 6.05 8.25
N ARG A 46 5.74 5.22 7.88
CA ARG A 46 6.62 4.52 8.85
C ARG A 46 7.30 5.53 9.76
N GLY A 47 7.94 6.56 9.21
CA GLY A 47 8.58 7.60 10.02
C GLY A 47 7.64 8.29 11.02
N SER A 48 6.36 8.45 10.66
CA SER A 48 5.34 8.97 11.60
C SER A 48 5.00 7.94 12.69
N LEU A 49 4.78 6.67 12.31
CA LEU A 49 4.42 5.59 13.24
C LEU A 49 5.52 5.26 14.25
N GLU A 50 6.79 5.44 13.90
CA GLU A 50 7.92 5.23 14.81
C GLU A 50 7.89 6.17 16.04
N THR A 51 7.16 7.29 15.95
CA THR A 51 7.06 8.26 17.05
C THR A 51 5.81 8.08 17.91
N ILE A 52 4.83 7.29 17.44
CA ILE A 52 3.54 7.13 18.10
C ILE A 52 3.65 6.10 19.24
N LYS A 53 3.14 6.47 20.41
CA LYS A 53 3.00 5.60 21.58
C LYS A 53 1.53 5.48 21.94
N ILE A 54 1.04 4.26 22.10
CA ILE A 54 -0.35 3.97 22.50
C ILE A 54 -0.37 3.83 24.02
N GLN A 55 -1.15 4.67 24.71
CA GLN A 55 -1.44 4.49 26.12
C GLN A 55 -2.75 3.72 26.29
N ASN A 56 -2.67 2.58 26.99
CA ASN A 56 -3.82 1.77 27.31
C ASN A 56 -4.59 2.34 28.52
N PRO A 57 -5.87 1.94 28.70
CA PRO A 57 -6.67 2.38 29.85
C PRO A 57 -6.09 1.98 31.21
N ASP A 58 -5.25 0.94 31.26
CA ASP A 58 -4.52 0.47 32.45
C ASP A 58 -3.25 1.29 32.76
N GLY A 59 -2.95 2.30 31.94
CA GLY A 59 -1.78 3.17 32.06
C GLY A 59 -0.51 2.65 31.40
N THR A 60 -0.50 1.44 30.84
CA THR A 60 0.65 0.89 30.11
C THR A 60 0.86 1.62 28.78
N ILE A 61 2.12 1.76 28.36
CA ILE A 61 2.49 2.44 27.11
C ILE A 61 3.09 1.40 26.16
N ILE A 62 2.48 1.26 24.99
CA ILE A 62 2.95 0.40 23.92
C ILE A 62 3.56 1.25 22.81
N ASP A 63 4.82 0.98 22.48
CA ASP A 63 5.47 1.53 21.31
C ASP A 63 5.00 0.78 20.06
N VAL A 64 4.46 1.52 19.09
CA VAL A 64 3.85 0.94 17.88
C VAL A 64 4.90 0.20 17.04
N LYS A 65 6.13 0.71 16.96
CA LYS A 65 7.23 0.07 16.24
C LYS A 65 7.58 -1.27 16.87
N LYS A 66 7.80 -1.26 18.19
CA LYS A 66 8.14 -2.48 18.93
C LYS A 66 7.08 -3.57 18.78
N ARG A 67 5.79 -3.21 18.89
CA ARG A 67 4.68 -4.16 18.72
C ARG A 67 4.63 -4.76 17.30
N HIS A 68 4.94 -3.95 16.28
CA HIS A 68 4.99 -4.42 14.90
C HIS A 68 6.12 -5.43 14.70
N ASP A 69 7.32 -5.14 15.21
CA ASP A 69 8.50 -6.00 15.06
C ASP A 69 8.28 -7.36 15.76
N GLU A 70 7.78 -7.35 17.00
CA GLU A 70 7.42 -8.57 17.75
C GLU A 70 6.35 -9.41 17.01
N LYS A 71 5.42 -8.77 16.30
CA LYS A 71 4.41 -9.46 15.50
C LYS A 71 5.04 -10.13 14.28
N MET A 72 5.96 -9.46 13.59
CA MET A 72 6.65 -10.00 12.42
C MET A 72 7.58 -11.17 12.80
N GLU A 73 8.29 -11.07 13.92
CA GLU A 73 9.13 -12.16 14.46
C GLU A 73 8.28 -13.41 14.77
N ARG A 74 7.14 -13.24 15.47
CA ARG A 74 6.22 -14.35 15.76
C ARG A 74 5.67 -15.04 14.51
N GLU A 75 5.42 -14.28 13.45
CA GLU A 75 4.91 -14.84 12.20
C GLU A 75 6.01 -15.56 11.40
N ALA A 76 7.24 -15.05 11.44
CA ALA A 76 8.39 -15.72 10.85
C ALA A 76 8.67 -17.07 11.53
N GLU A 77 8.46 -17.17 12.85
CA GLU A 77 8.61 -18.40 13.64
C GLU A 77 7.47 -19.41 13.38
N ASN A 78 6.24 -18.95 13.15
CA ASN A 78 5.07 -19.82 12.97
C ASN A 78 4.94 -20.43 11.56
N GLY A 79 5.86 -20.16 10.62
CA GLY A 79 5.86 -20.81 9.30
C GLY A 79 4.75 -20.37 8.34
N GLU A 80 3.83 -19.50 8.78
CA GLU A 80 2.89 -18.79 7.92
C GLU A 80 3.66 -17.64 7.23
N LYS A 81 4.43 -17.97 6.20
CA LYS A 81 5.09 -16.95 5.38
C LYS A 81 4.01 -16.13 4.69
N ARG A 82 3.67 -14.96 5.23
CA ARG A 82 2.95 -13.93 4.48
C ARG A 82 3.86 -13.47 3.36
N ASP A 83 3.59 -13.91 2.14
CA ASP A 83 4.33 -13.45 0.97
C ASP A 83 4.06 -11.95 0.80
N PRO A 84 5.05 -11.08 1.03
CA PRO A 84 4.85 -9.63 0.98
C PRO A 84 4.53 -9.14 -0.44
N GLU A 85 4.76 -9.98 -1.46
CA GLU A 85 4.44 -9.75 -2.86
C GLU A 85 2.94 -9.98 -3.15
N LEU A 86 2.31 -10.97 -2.49
CA LEU A 86 0.87 -11.27 -2.59
C LEU A 86 -0.02 -10.12 -2.05
N ASP A 87 0.39 -9.45 -0.97
CA ASP A 87 -0.31 -8.30 -0.42
C ASP A 87 -0.21 -7.04 -1.32
N ALA A 88 0.86 -6.93 -2.11
CA ALA A 88 1.06 -5.82 -3.05
C ALA A 88 0.23 -5.98 -4.32
N GLU A 89 0.08 -7.21 -4.81
CA GLU A 89 -0.73 -7.56 -5.97
C GLU A 89 -2.24 -7.41 -5.66
N ALA A 90 -2.70 -7.90 -4.50
CA ALA A 90 -4.08 -7.72 -4.03
C ALA A 90 -4.46 -6.23 -3.86
N ALA A 91 -3.54 -5.38 -3.41
CA ALA A 91 -3.77 -3.94 -3.32
C ALA A 91 -3.81 -3.23 -4.69
N GLY A 92 -3.10 -3.77 -5.69
CA GLY A 92 -3.11 -3.27 -7.06
C GLY A 92 -4.38 -3.65 -7.83
N GLU A 93 -4.87 -4.88 -7.63
CA GLU A 93 -6.09 -5.40 -8.26
C GLU A 93 -7.38 -4.90 -7.58
N ALA A 94 -7.44 -4.86 -6.25
CA ALA A 94 -8.65 -4.46 -5.53
C ALA A 94 -9.08 -3.01 -5.79
N PHE A 95 -8.16 -2.13 -6.20
CA PHE A 95 -8.51 -0.76 -6.60
C PHE A 95 -9.11 -0.70 -8.02
N CYS A 96 -8.86 -1.71 -8.86
CA CYS A 96 -9.33 -1.73 -10.25
C CYS A 96 -10.67 -2.45 -10.43
N THR A 97 -11.11 -3.28 -9.47
CA THR A 97 -12.33 -4.08 -9.58
C THR A 97 -13.55 -3.48 -8.89
N GLY A 98 -13.50 -2.19 -8.51
CA GLY A 98 -14.66 -1.44 -8.05
C GLY A 98 -15.75 -1.44 -9.12
N GLU A 99 -16.71 -2.35 -8.96
CA GLU A 99 -17.91 -2.47 -9.78
C GLU A 99 -18.54 -1.09 -9.97
N ASN A 100 -18.59 -0.61 -11.21
CA ASN A 100 -19.61 0.34 -11.63
C ASN A 100 -20.97 -0.34 -11.46
N LYS A 101 -21.58 -0.19 -10.29
CA LYS A 101 -23.02 -0.39 -10.13
C LYS A 101 -23.68 0.97 -10.34
N GLU A 102 -24.41 1.02 -11.45
CA GLU A 102 -25.31 2.08 -11.89
C GLU A 102 -26.15 2.67 -10.75
N GLY A 103 -26.40 3.98 -10.81
CA GLY A 103 -27.30 4.71 -9.92
C GLY A 103 -27.18 6.22 -10.10
#